data_AF-A0A4R4YWM7-F1
#
_entry.id   AF-A0A4R4YWM7-F1
#
_cell.length_a   1.000
_cell.length_b   1.000
_cell.length_c   1.000
_cell.angle_alpha   90.00
_cell.angle_beta   90.00
_cell.angle_gamma   90.00
#
_symmetry.space_group_name_H-M   'P 1'
#
loop_
_entity.id
_entity.type
_entity.pdbx_description
1 polymer ?
#
loop_
_entity_poly.entity_id
_entity_poly.type
_entity_poly.pdbx_seq_one_letter_code
_entity_poly.pdbx_strand_id
1 'polypeptide(L)'
;MDLKAYYAENRRRLEIAQREFADRSHGWDFTLAPHASAWAASQPALVNANALPGLVERAGAAGVIRVPEPGVLRSAFASRHPETEVETGVGFGFWPDTAEYLVVHASATIPYAELPALDVLGVLERVVETFLGPRPSYRQS
;
A
#
# COMPACT_ATOMS: atom_id res chain seq x y z
N MET A 1 29.87 12.90 -1.25
CA MET A 1 28.56 12.62 -1.88
C MET A 1 28.22 13.84 -2.72
N ASP A 2 28.10 13.69 -4.04
CA ASP A 2 27.70 14.80 -4.92
C ASP A 2 26.17 14.95 -4.89
N LEU A 3 25.68 16.00 -4.23
CA LEU A 3 24.25 16.29 -4.12
C LEU A 3 23.59 16.46 -5.50
N LYS A 4 24.31 16.99 -6.48
CA LYS A 4 23.77 17.20 -7.84
C LYS A 4 23.53 15.87 -8.53
N ALA A 5 24.47 14.95 -8.44
CA ALA A 5 24.33 13.60 -8.98
C ALA A 5 23.18 12.84 -8.29
N TYR A 6 23.07 12.96 -6.96
CA TYR A 6 21.99 12.35 -6.18
C TYR A 6 20.59 12.83 -6.63
N TYR A 7 20.39 14.15 -6.75
CA TYR A 7 19.10 14.69 -7.18
C TYR A 7 18.78 14.36 -8.65
N ALA A 8 19.78 14.31 -9.53
CA ALA A 8 19.59 13.92 -10.92
C ALA A 8 19.13 12.46 -11.04
N GLU A 9 19.71 11.56 -10.25
CA GLU A 9 19.34 10.15 -10.23
C GLU A 9 17.93 9.93 -9.66
N ASN A 10 17.58 10.61 -8.55
CA ASN A 10 16.21 10.55 -8.02
C ASN A 10 15.17 11.05 -9.02
N ARG A 11 15.48 12.12 -9.77
CA ARG A 11 14.61 12.61 -10.83
C ARG A 11 14.43 11.58 -11.94
N ARG A 12 15.52 10.97 -12.40
CA ARG A 12 15.48 9.91 -13.43
C ARG A 12 14.60 8.74 -12.99
N ARG A 13 14.74 8.28 -11.74
CA ARG A 13 13.92 7.18 -11.20
C ARG A 13 12.45 7.54 -11.12
N LEU A 14 12.14 8.77 -10.68
CA LEU A 14 10.77 9.28 -10.66
C LEU A 14 10.16 9.31 -12.07
N GLU A 15 10.90 9.81 -13.07
CA GLU A 15 10.44 9.83 -14.47
C GLU A 15 10.18 8.42 -15.02
N ILE A 16 11.05 7.45 -14.71
CA ILE A 16 10.85 6.05 -15.09
C ILE A 16 9.58 5.49 -14.43
N ALA A 17 9.44 5.66 -13.11
CA ALA A 17 8.28 5.16 -12.37
C ALA A 17 6.96 5.77 -12.88
N GLN A 18 6.94 7.09 -13.15
CA GLN A 18 5.75 7.75 -13.70
C GLN A 18 5.36 7.20 -15.07
N ARG A 19 6.34 6.96 -15.94
CA ARG A 19 6.10 6.33 -17.24
C ARG A 19 5.59 4.91 -17.08
N GLU A 20 6.26 4.09 -16.28
CA GLU A 20 5.84 2.72 -15.98
C GLU A 20 4.44 2.62 -15.38
N PHE A 21 4.04 3.62 -14.59
CA PHE A 21 2.69 3.72 -14.06
C PHE A 21 1.65 4.03 -15.12
N ALA A 22 1.96 4.95 -16.03
CA ALA A 22 1.07 5.37 -17.11
C ALA A 22 0.94 4.34 -18.24
N ASP A 23 2.02 3.60 -18.55
CA ASP A 23 2.07 2.64 -19.65
C ASP A 23 1.27 1.35 -19.36
N ARG A 24 0.90 1.10 -18.10
CA ARG A 24 0.14 -0.09 -17.72
C ARG A 24 -1.34 0.06 -18.05
N SER A 25 -1.73 -0.52 -19.17
CA SER A 25 -3.10 -0.51 -19.68
C SER A 25 -4.06 -1.44 -18.92
N HIS A 26 -3.56 -2.32 -18.06
CA HIS A 26 -4.39 -3.25 -17.28
C HIS A 26 -5.06 -2.60 -16.07
N GLY A 27 -4.77 -1.33 -15.78
CA GLY A 27 -5.33 -0.59 -14.65
C GLY A 27 -4.65 -0.92 -13.32
N TRP A 28 -4.97 -0.13 -12.30
CA TRP A 28 -4.46 -0.30 -10.93
C TRP A 28 -5.59 -0.74 -10.00
N ASP A 29 -6.24 -1.84 -10.38
CA ASP A 29 -7.44 -2.34 -9.70
C ASP A 29 -7.09 -3.36 -8.61
N PHE A 30 -7.18 -2.92 -7.36
CA PHE A 30 -7.05 -3.79 -6.20
C PHE A 30 -8.44 -4.30 -5.84
N THR A 31 -8.58 -5.59 -5.56
CA THR A 31 -9.87 -6.19 -5.19
C THR A 31 -9.69 -7.26 -4.11
N LEU A 32 -10.77 -7.66 -3.45
CA LEU A 32 -10.76 -8.84 -2.59
C LEU A 32 -11.09 -10.09 -3.39
N ALA A 33 -10.40 -11.18 -3.09
CA ALA A 33 -10.72 -12.49 -3.65
C ALA A 33 -12.06 -13.02 -3.09
N PRO A 34 -12.79 -13.87 -3.83
CA PRO A 34 -14.05 -14.45 -3.34
C PRO A 34 -13.95 -15.21 -2.02
N HIS A 35 -12.76 -15.72 -1.67
CA HIS A 35 -12.51 -16.43 -0.42
C HIS A 35 -12.05 -15.51 0.74
N ALA A 36 -12.03 -14.19 0.53
CA ALA A 36 -11.52 -13.24 1.52
C ALA A 36 -12.29 -13.29 2.85
N SER A 37 -13.62 -13.44 2.80
CA SER A 37 -14.45 -13.57 4.00
C SER A 37 -14.05 -14.80 4.84
N ALA A 38 -13.83 -15.95 4.20
CA ALA A 38 -13.41 -17.17 4.89
C ALA A 38 -12.00 -17.04 5.50
N TRP A 39 -11.09 -16.40 4.77
CA TRP A 39 -9.74 -16.12 5.27
C TRP A 39 -9.76 -15.14 6.45
N ALA A 40 -10.57 -14.07 6.36
CA ALA A 40 -10.72 -13.07 7.42
C ALA A 40 -11.29 -13.69 8.70
N ALA A 41 -12.27 -14.59 8.57
CA ALA A 41 -12.85 -15.33 9.69
C ALA A 41 -11.84 -16.25 10.41
N SER A 42 -10.73 -16.64 9.76
CA SER A 42 -9.67 -17.43 10.38
C SER A 42 -8.59 -16.59 11.07
N GLN A 43 -8.66 -15.26 10.99
CA GLN A 43 -7.70 -14.36 11.63
C GLN A 43 -8.15 -13.99 13.04
N PRO A 44 -7.23 -13.54 13.92
CA PRO A 44 -7.60 -12.92 15.18
C PRO A 44 -8.57 -11.74 14.97
N ALA A 45 -9.66 -11.70 15.74
CA ALA A 45 -10.77 -10.76 15.52
C ALA A 45 -10.39 -9.29 15.67
N LEU A 46 -9.37 -8.98 16.48
CA LEU A 46 -8.99 -7.60 16.78
C LEU A 46 -7.78 -7.17 15.95
N VAL A 47 -7.98 -6.13 15.14
CA VAL A 47 -6.90 -5.44 14.42
C VAL A 47 -6.56 -4.16 15.16
N ASN A 48 -5.30 -4.02 15.56
CA ASN A 48 -4.76 -2.79 16.14
C ASN A 48 -3.66 -2.23 15.23
N ALA A 49 -3.21 -1.00 15.52
CA ALA A 49 -2.20 -0.30 14.74
C ALA A 49 -0.93 -1.13 14.48
N ASN A 50 -0.46 -1.85 15.50
CA ASN A 50 0.76 -2.67 15.39
C ASN A 50 0.56 -3.93 14.53
N ALA A 51 -0.63 -4.53 14.56
CA ALA A 51 -0.93 -5.76 13.84
C ALA A 51 -1.32 -5.51 12.37
N LEU A 52 -1.80 -4.31 12.06
CA LEU A 52 -2.37 -3.97 10.76
C LEU A 52 -1.38 -4.17 9.59
N PRO A 53 -0.14 -3.65 9.60
CA PRO A 53 0.79 -3.88 8.50
C PRO A 53 1.04 -5.36 8.20
N GLY A 54 1.29 -6.15 9.25
CA GLY A 54 1.53 -7.58 9.10
C GLY A 54 0.29 -8.36 8.63
N LEU A 55 -0.92 -7.93 9.01
CA LEU A 55 -2.17 -8.51 8.52
C LEU A 55 -2.29 -8.33 7.00
N VAL A 56 -2.05 -7.10 6.52
CA VAL A 56 -2.17 -6.75 5.09
C VAL A 56 -1.12 -7.47 4.24
N GLU A 57 0.12 -7.54 4.72
CA GLU A 57 1.19 -8.30 4.04
C GLU A 57 0.83 -9.79 3.90
N ARG A 58 0.30 -10.41 4.96
CA ARG A 58 -0.15 -11.81 4.90
C ARG A 58 -1.35 -11.99 3.98
N ALA A 59 -2.30 -11.05 3.97
CA ALA A 59 -3.45 -11.08 3.06
C ALA A 59 -3.00 -10.99 1.59
N GLY A 60 -2.04 -10.12 1.29
CA GLY A 60 -1.43 -10.02 -0.04
C GLY A 60 -0.72 -11.32 -0.43
N ALA A 61 0.12 -11.86 0.44
CA ALA A 61 0.84 -13.12 0.19
C ALA A 61 -0.08 -14.34 0.02
N ALA A 62 -1.24 -14.33 0.70
CA ALA A 62 -2.27 -15.36 0.56
C ALA A 62 -3.14 -15.20 -0.69
N GLY A 63 -2.97 -14.13 -1.48
CA GLY A 63 -3.81 -13.81 -2.64
C GLY A 63 -5.24 -13.38 -2.27
N VAL A 64 -5.44 -12.96 -1.02
CA VAL A 64 -6.73 -12.47 -0.51
C VAL A 64 -7.01 -11.07 -1.02
N ILE A 65 -6.00 -10.20 -0.97
CA ILE A 65 -5.99 -8.95 -1.72
C ILE A 65 -5.42 -9.29 -3.10
N ARG A 66 -6.26 -9.21 -4.13
CA ARG A 66 -5.85 -9.35 -5.51
C ARG A 66 -5.20 -8.05 -5.96
N VAL A 67 -3.93 -8.16 -6.32
CA VAL A 67 -3.13 -7.09 -6.89
C VAL A 67 -3.22 -7.13 -8.42
N PRO A 68 -3.01 -5.99 -9.11
CA PRO A 68 -3.17 -5.90 -10.58
C PRO A 68 -2.18 -6.77 -11.37
N GLU A 69 -1.02 -7.04 -10.78
CA GLU A 69 0.07 -7.82 -11.37
C GLU A 69 0.95 -8.41 -10.26
N PRO A 70 1.91 -9.32 -10.56
CA PRO A 70 2.83 -9.86 -9.56
C PRO A 70 3.64 -8.76 -8.86
N GLY A 71 3.73 -8.86 -7.54
CA GLY A 71 4.43 -7.89 -6.71
C GLY A 71 4.09 -8.05 -5.23
N VAL A 72 4.51 -7.07 -4.44
CA VAL A 72 4.37 -7.12 -2.98
C VAL A 72 3.65 -5.89 -2.44
N LEU A 73 2.66 -6.12 -1.58
CA LEU A 73 1.94 -5.09 -0.83
C LEU A 73 2.57 -4.95 0.57
N ARG A 74 2.91 -3.72 1.00
CA ARG A 74 3.47 -3.43 2.33
C ARG A 74 3.06 -2.05 2.83
N SER A 75 3.27 -1.78 4.12
CA SER A 75 3.22 -0.40 4.63
C SER A 75 4.29 0.45 3.93
N ALA A 76 3.92 1.67 3.53
CA ALA A 76 4.76 2.54 2.71
C ALA A 76 4.90 3.96 3.27
N PHE A 77 3.89 4.46 3.96
CA PHE A 77 3.89 5.79 4.55
C PHE A 77 2.95 5.84 5.75
N ALA A 78 3.02 6.92 6.52
CA ALA A 78 2.16 7.12 7.67
C ALA A 78 1.66 8.56 7.72
N SER A 79 0.45 8.75 8.25
CA SER A 79 -0.06 10.07 8.60
C SER A 79 0.28 10.39 10.04
N ARG A 80 0.53 11.67 10.34
CA ARG A 80 0.93 12.14 11.67
C ARG A 80 0.11 13.34 12.09
N HIS A 81 -0.06 13.50 13.39
CA HIS A 81 -0.64 14.71 13.96
C HIS A 81 0.32 15.88 13.77
N PRO A 82 -0.13 17.03 13.23
CA PRO A 82 0.76 18.12 12.80
C PRO A 82 1.54 18.80 13.92
N GLU A 83 1.05 18.72 15.17
CA GLU A 83 1.70 19.37 16.31
C GLU A 83 2.52 18.41 17.17
N THR A 84 2.12 17.14 17.23
CA THR A 84 2.70 16.17 18.17
C THR A 84 3.54 15.12 17.47
N GLU A 85 3.52 15.08 16.13
CA GLU A 85 4.22 14.11 15.27
C GLU A 85 3.85 12.63 15.56
N VAL A 86 2.81 12.42 16.38
CA VAL A 86 2.27 11.09 16.70
C VAL A 86 1.62 10.53 15.46
N GLU A 87 1.93 9.26 15.16
CA GLU A 87 1.35 8.55 14.04
C GLU A 87 -0.15 8.32 14.25
N THR A 88 -0.95 8.74 13.28
CA THR A 88 -2.42 8.69 13.34
C THR A 88 -3.03 7.70 12.35
N GLY A 89 -2.22 7.13 11.45
CA GLY A 89 -2.68 6.16 10.47
C GLY A 89 -1.56 5.67 9.56
N VAL A 90 -1.85 4.61 8.81
CA VAL A 90 -0.88 3.93 7.93
C VAL A 90 -1.37 3.89 6.49
N GLY A 91 -0.47 4.15 5.55
CA GLY A 91 -0.69 4.04 4.12
C GLY A 91 0.12 2.89 3.52
N PHE A 92 -0.46 2.26 2.51
CA PHE A 92 0.13 1.10 1.85
C PHE A 92 0.71 1.43 0.49
N GLY A 93 1.68 0.63 0.08
CA GLY A 93 2.28 0.67 -1.24
C GLY A 93 2.33 -0.72 -1.85
N PHE A 94 2.28 -0.78 -3.17
CA PHE A 94 2.48 -1.97 -3.95
C PHE A 94 3.74 -1.82 -4.82
N TRP A 95 4.60 -2.82 -4.78
CA TRP A 95 5.84 -2.91 -5.55
C TRP A 95 5.70 -4.02 -6.60
N PRO A 96 5.47 -3.67 -7.87
CA PRO A 96 5.46 -4.66 -8.94
C PRO A 96 6.82 -5.34 -9.11
N ASP A 97 6.83 -6.63 -9.37
CA ASP A 97 8.08 -7.38 -9.59
C ASP A 97 8.77 -6.97 -10.90
N THR A 98 8.00 -6.49 -11.88
CA THR A 98 8.47 -6.14 -13.23
C THR A 98 8.92 -4.69 -13.39
N ALA A 99 8.83 -3.86 -12.34
CA ALA A 99 9.19 -2.45 -12.39
C ALA A 99 10.12 -2.07 -11.23
N GLU A 100 11.41 -1.98 -11.52
CA GLU A 100 12.48 -1.81 -10.53
C GLU A 100 12.29 -0.58 -9.63
N TYR A 101 11.85 0.54 -10.21
CA TYR A 101 11.74 1.81 -9.50
C TYR A 101 10.31 2.11 -9.04
N LEU A 102 9.29 1.55 -9.68
CA LEU A 102 7.91 1.92 -9.40
C LEU A 102 7.47 1.46 -8.00
N VAL A 103 6.85 2.39 -7.28
CA VAL A 103 6.00 2.09 -6.13
C VAL A 103 4.63 2.69 -6.41
N VAL A 104 3.58 1.90 -6.24
CA VAL A 104 2.19 2.35 -6.36
C VAL A 104 1.67 2.63 -4.97
N HIS A 105 1.59 3.90 -4.59
CA HIS A 105 1.04 4.29 -3.29
C HIS A 105 -0.49 4.28 -3.33
N ALA A 106 -1.08 3.81 -2.24
CA ALA A 106 -2.46 4.12 -1.91
C ALA A 106 -2.66 5.64 -1.86
N SER A 107 -3.88 6.08 -2.17
CA SER A 107 -4.27 7.48 -2.22
C SER A 107 -4.48 8.12 -0.84
N ALA A 108 -4.68 7.29 0.18
CA ALA A 108 -5.00 7.69 1.55
C ALA A 108 -4.37 6.73 2.56
N THR A 109 -4.27 7.18 3.81
CA THR A 109 -3.99 6.30 4.95
C THR A 109 -5.28 5.73 5.53
N ILE A 110 -5.16 4.63 6.28
CA ILE A 110 -6.20 4.13 7.18
C ILE A 110 -5.95 4.76 8.55
N PRO A 111 -6.86 5.60 9.06
CA PRO A 111 -6.73 6.19 10.38
C PRO A 111 -6.84 5.13 11.48
N TYR A 112 -5.96 5.18 12.48
CA TYR A 112 -5.97 4.23 13.60
C TYR A 112 -7.22 4.32 14.46
N ALA A 113 -7.89 5.49 14.47
CA ALA A 113 -9.16 5.67 15.15
C ALA A 113 -10.31 4.86 14.54
N GLU A 114 -10.19 4.42 13.27
CA GLU A 114 -11.23 3.62 12.61
C GLU A 114 -11.11 2.12 12.92
N LEU A 115 -9.91 1.64 13.24
CA LEU A 115 -9.64 0.21 13.42
C LEU A 115 -10.52 -0.49 14.48
N PRO A 116 -10.84 0.13 15.64
CA PRO A 116 -11.69 -0.53 16.63
C PRO A 116 -13.12 -0.83 16.15
N ALA A 117 -13.58 -0.15 15.09
CA ALA A 117 -14.91 -0.34 14.51
C ALA A 117 -14.94 -1.36 13.36
N LEU A 118 -13.77 -1.85 12.92
CA LEU A 118 -13.65 -2.75 11.77
C LEU A 118 -13.28 -4.15 12.24
N ASP A 119 -13.94 -5.15 11.66
CA ASP A 119 -13.44 -6.51 11.70
C ASP A 119 -12.32 -6.70 10.66
N VAL A 120 -11.74 -7.89 10.61
CA VAL A 120 -10.65 -8.19 9.67
C VAL A 120 -11.08 -7.98 8.23
N LEU A 121 -12.30 -8.38 7.85
CA LEU A 121 -12.78 -8.21 6.48
C LEU A 121 -12.92 -6.72 6.14
N GLY A 122 -13.56 -5.94 7.01
CA GLY A 122 -13.72 -4.49 6.85
C GLY A 122 -12.39 -3.75 6.79
N VAL A 123 -11.36 -4.21 7.52
CA VAL A 123 -10.00 -3.69 7.36
C VAL A 123 -9.45 -3.95 5.95
N LEU A 124 -9.60 -5.16 5.42
CA LEU A 124 -9.12 -5.48 4.07
C LEU A 124 -9.88 -4.73 2.98
N GLU A 125 -11.20 -4.56 3.14
CA GLU A 125 -12.03 -3.72 2.29
C GLU A 125 -11.51 -2.27 2.30
N ARG A 126 -11.25 -1.73 3.49
CA ARG A 126 -10.69 -0.39 3.64
C ARG A 126 -9.32 -0.25 2.98
N VAL A 127 -8.44 -1.25 3.10
CA VAL A 127 -7.16 -1.25 2.38
C VAL A 127 -7.39 -1.13 0.88
N VAL A 128 -8.27 -1.95 0.30
CA VAL A 128 -8.59 -1.89 -1.13
C VAL A 128 -9.15 -0.51 -1.52
N GLU A 129 -10.05 0.06 -0.72
CA GLU A 129 -10.62 1.39 -0.95
C GLU A 129 -9.55 2.49 -1.02
N THR A 130 -8.48 2.40 -0.21
CA THR A 130 -7.39 3.39 -0.27
C THR A 130 -6.68 3.42 -1.62
N PHE A 131 -6.76 2.34 -2.42
CA PHE A 131 -6.19 2.24 -3.77
C PHE A 131 -7.13 2.69 -4.89
N LEU A 132 -8.32 3.26 -4.63
CA LEU A 132 -9.22 3.78 -5.68
C LEU A 132 -8.65 4.98 -6.46
N GLY A 133 -7.56 5.60 -6.00
CA GLY A 133 -6.88 6.71 -6.69
C GLY A 133 -5.36 6.61 -6.56
N PRO A 134 -4.76 5.47 -6.94
CA PRO A 134 -3.38 5.16 -6.58
C PRO A 134 -2.42 6.11 -7.30
N ARG A 135 -1.26 6.36 -6.71
CA ARG A 135 -0.30 7.34 -7.21
C ARG A 135 1.07 6.71 -7.42
N PRO A 136 1.78 7.05 -8.52
CA PRO A 136 3.14 6.60 -8.69
C PRO A 136 4.08 7.33 -7.73
N SER A 137 5.02 6.57 -7.21
CA SER A 137 6.21 7.03 -6.51
C SER A 137 7.40 6.18 -6.97
N TYR A 138 8.59 6.49 -6.47
CA TYR A 138 9.78 5.71 -6.76
C TYR A 138 10.44 5.19 -5.50
N ARG A 139 11.07 4.02 -5.60
CA ARG A 139 11.85 3.45 -4.52
C ARG A 139 13.13 4.26 -4.33
N GLN A 140 13.23 4.91 -3.17
CA GLN A 140 14.51 5.44 -2.68
C GLN A 140 15.29 4.27 -2.08
N SER A 141 16.16 3.66 -2.88
CA SER A 141 17.14 2.66 -2.43
C SER A 141 18.29 3.33 -1.67
#